data_AF-A0A6C0AI86-F1
#
_entry.id   AF-A0A6C0AI86-F1
#
_cell.length_a   1.000
_cell.length_b   1.000
_cell.length_c   1.000
_cell.angle_alpha   90.00
_cell.angle_beta   90.00
_cell.angle_gamma   90.00
#
_symmetry.space_group_name_H-M   'P 1'
#
loop_
_entity.id
_entity.type
_entity.pdbx_description
1 polymer ?
#
loop_
_entity_poly.entity_id
_entity_poly.type
_entity_poly.pdbx_seq_one_letter_code
_entity_poly.pdbx_strand_id
1 'polypeptide(L)'
;MTQPKPEYKVVKVDHTAPSVSVSAPAPAPPTEGGSKPKKHKSMRTFPRGVLKKTFKVRPVADPAKPPAFKKSMRRHTIRLYTERGETKRRKTIKRRVSKMTDKQVDELVKKHNLLKNESTPSKIKREMLRGAMLAGFISSE
;
A
#
# COMPACT_ATOMS: atom_id res chain seq x y z
N MET A 1 49.46 3.59 -16.14
CA MET A 1 49.64 2.76 -14.95
C MET A 1 48.28 2.24 -14.51
N THR A 2 47.98 0.98 -14.78
CA THR A 2 46.66 0.37 -14.53
C THR A 2 46.75 -0.45 -13.25
N GLN A 3 46.02 -0.05 -12.21
CA GLN A 3 45.96 -0.75 -10.93
C GLN A 3 45.16 -2.07 -11.07
N PRO A 4 45.62 -3.21 -10.54
CA PRO A 4 44.87 -4.45 -10.58
C PRO A 4 43.69 -4.42 -9.60
N LYS A 5 42.53 -4.96 -10.03
CA LYS A 5 41.32 -5.11 -9.20
C LYS A 5 41.53 -6.19 -8.12
N PRO A 6 41.06 -6.00 -6.89
CA PRO A 6 41.08 -7.05 -5.88
C PRO A 6 40.02 -8.11 -6.17
N GLU A 7 40.44 -9.38 -6.22
CA GLU A 7 39.56 -10.55 -6.16
C GLU A 7 39.12 -10.82 -4.71
N TYR A 8 37.83 -11.07 -4.52
CA TYR A 8 37.28 -11.50 -3.23
C TYR A 8 36.62 -12.87 -3.36
N LYS A 9 37.01 -13.78 -2.46
CA LYS A 9 36.50 -15.15 -2.38
C LYS A 9 35.40 -15.20 -1.33
N VAL A 10 34.16 -15.40 -1.76
CA VAL A 10 33.00 -15.53 -0.86
C VAL A 10 32.92 -16.97 -0.38
N VAL A 11 33.18 -17.19 0.91
CA VAL A 11 32.94 -18.46 1.59
C VAL A 11 31.55 -18.42 2.21
N LYS A 12 30.70 -19.38 1.85
CA LYS A 12 29.38 -19.56 2.49
C LYS A 12 29.62 -20.19 3.86
N VAL A 13 29.21 -19.49 4.90
CA VAL A 13 29.14 -20.03 6.27
C VAL A 13 27.70 -20.49 6.46
N ASP A 14 27.50 -21.80 6.49
CA ASP A 14 26.18 -22.38 6.77
C ASP A 14 25.83 -22.13 8.24
N HIS A 15 24.71 -21.44 8.46
CA HIS A 15 24.16 -21.25 9.79
C HIS A 15 23.40 -22.51 10.21
N THR A 16 24.05 -23.33 11.05
CA THR A 16 23.43 -24.45 11.76
C THR A 16 22.44 -23.90 12.78
N ALA A 17 21.14 -24.14 12.57
CA ALA A 17 20.10 -23.80 13.54
C ALA A 17 20.06 -24.86 14.65
N PRO A 18 20.03 -24.50 15.95
CA PRO A 18 19.78 -25.46 17.01
C PRO A 18 18.30 -25.86 17.03
N SER A 19 18.04 -27.14 16.80
CA SER A 19 16.76 -27.79 17.02
C SER A 19 16.46 -27.87 18.52
N VAL A 20 15.42 -27.17 18.98
CA VAL A 20 14.86 -27.35 20.33
C VAL A 20 13.48 -27.98 20.18
N SER A 21 13.44 -29.28 20.47
CA SER A 21 12.23 -30.09 20.64
C SER A 21 11.80 -30.09 22.10
N VAL A 22 10.63 -29.53 22.44
CA VAL A 22 10.01 -29.70 23.76
C VAL A 22 8.47 -29.83 23.64
N SER A 23 8.03 -31.09 23.77
CA SER A 23 6.80 -31.65 24.38
C SER A 23 5.48 -30.84 24.49
N ALA A 24 4.42 -31.37 23.86
CA ALA A 24 3.04 -31.42 24.41
C ALA A 24 2.94 -32.60 25.41
N PRO A 25 2.02 -32.67 26.41
CA PRO A 25 0.55 -32.70 26.26
C PRO A 25 -0.22 -31.91 27.39
N ALA A 26 -1.52 -31.63 27.33
CA ALA A 26 -2.63 -32.53 27.69
C ALA A 26 -4.01 -31.78 27.59
N PRO A 27 -5.15 -32.51 27.54
CA PRO A 27 -6.44 -32.04 27.00
C PRO A 27 -7.38 -31.33 27.99
N ALA A 28 -8.35 -30.62 27.41
CA ALA A 28 -9.38 -29.81 28.07
C ALA A 28 -10.40 -30.63 28.90
N PRO A 29 -10.94 -30.07 30.01
CA PRO A 29 -12.11 -30.64 30.67
C PRO A 29 -13.42 -30.20 29.97
N PRO A 30 -14.43 -31.09 29.82
CA PRO A 30 -15.77 -30.73 29.38
C PRO A 30 -16.60 -30.28 30.58
N THR A 31 -17.26 -29.14 30.49
CA THR A 31 -18.34 -28.76 31.41
C THR A 31 -19.59 -28.35 30.63
N GLU A 32 -20.40 -29.37 30.38
CA GLU A 32 -21.80 -29.45 30.76
C GLU A 32 -22.62 -28.14 30.77
N GLY A 33 -23.55 -28.04 29.81
CA GLY A 33 -24.97 -28.01 30.19
C GLY A 33 -25.44 -26.90 31.14
N GLY A 34 -25.03 -25.65 30.93
CA GLY A 34 -25.61 -24.50 31.62
C GLY A 34 -26.99 -24.13 31.07
N SER A 35 -28.05 -24.62 31.72
CA SER A 35 -29.44 -24.26 31.46
C SER A 35 -29.67 -22.75 31.34
N LYS A 36 -30.42 -22.32 30.32
CA LYS A 36 -30.81 -20.91 30.13
C LYS A 36 -31.62 -20.46 31.35
N PRO A 37 -31.23 -19.41 32.09
CA PRO A 37 -32.11 -18.86 33.11
C PRO A 37 -33.33 -18.23 32.43
N LYS A 38 -34.53 -18.65 32.86
CA LYS A 38 -35.81 -18.09 32.42
C LYS A 38 -35.78 -16.57 32.66
N LYS A 39 -35.97 -15.79 31.60
CA LYS A 39 -36.01 -14.32 31.68
C LYS A 39 -37.21 -13.88 32.53
N HIS A 40 -36.97 -13.51 33.78
CA HIS A 40 -37.92 -12.69 34.53
C HIS A 40 -37.95 -11.30 33.87
N LYS A 41 -39.14 -10.81 33.51
CA LYS A 41 -39.33 -9.45 32.99
C LYS A 41 -39.02 -8.47 34.12
N SER A 42 -37.77 -8.01 34.22
CA SER A 42 -37.41 -6.94 35.15
C SER A 42 -38.16 -5.67 34.73
N MET A 43 -38.93 -5.09 35.66
CA MET A 43 -39.58 -3.80 35.47
C MET A 43 -38.58 -2.76 34.98
N ARG A 44 -38.99 -2.02 33.95
CA ARG A 44 -38.18 -1.06 33.21
C ARG A 44 -38.00 0.21 34.05
N THR A 45 -37.12 0.18 35.03
CA THR A 45 -36.60 1.38 35.68
C THR A 45 -35.27 1.75 35.00
N PHE A 46 -35.31 2.91 34.32
CA PHE A 46 -34.24 3.61 33.59
C PHE A 46 -33.90 3.12 32.16
N PRO A 47 -33.81 4.04 31.17
CA PRO A 47 -33.32 3.69 29.85
C PRO A 47 -31.82 3.37 29.94
N ARG A 48 -31.46 2.08 29.91
CA ARG A 48 -30.07 1.60 29.69
C ARG A 48 -29.50 1.96 28.30
N GLY A 49 -30.04 2.99 27.64
CA GLY A 49 -29.80 3.33 26.24
C GLY A 49 -28.82 4.48 26.01
N VAL A 50 -28.43 5.23 27.04
CA VAL A 50 -27.56 6.40 26.86
C VAL A 50 -26.09 6.03 26.63
N LEU A 51 -25.68 4.82 27.04
CA LEU A 51 -24.32 4.31 26.82
C LEU A 51 -24.22 3.34 25.63
N LYS A 52 -25.05 3.52 24.59
CA LYS A 52 -24.89 2.79 23.32
C LYS A 52 -24.05 3.60 22.35
N LYS A 53 -22.73 3.66 22.58
CA LYS A 53 -21.67 3.92 21.59
C LYS A 53 -20.31 3.79 22.26
N THR A 54 -20.08 2.66 22.91
CA THR A 54 -18.71 2.25 23.24
C THR A 54 -18.01 2.00 21.91
N PHE A 55 -17.15 2.94 21.49
CA PHE A 55 -16.06 2.58 20.61
C PHE A 55 -15.38 1.38 21.28
N LYS A 56 -15.42 0.21 20.63
CA LYS A 56 -14.77 -0.98 21.16
C LYS A 56 -13.28 -0.67 21.18
N VAL A 57 -12.76 -0.29 22.34
CA VAL A 57 -11.32 -0.09 22.54
C VAL A 57 -10.70 -1.47 22.34
N ARG A 58 -10.04 -1.64 21.18
CA ARG A 58 -9.32 -2.88 20.91
C ARG A 58 -8.04 -2.83 21.73
N PRO A 59 -7.78 -3.79 22.63
CA PRO A 59 -6.49 -3.85 23.30
C PRO A 59 -5.40 -4.02 22.24
N VAL A 60 -4.37 -3.19 22.33
CA VAL A 60 -3.19 -3.30 21.48
C VAL A 60 -2.21 -4.25 22.17
N ALA A 61 -1.69 -5.24 21.44
CA ALA A 61 -0.77 -6.24 22.00
C ALA A 61 0.54 -5.64 22.54
N ASP A 62 0.97 -4.50 21.98
CA ASP A 62 2.15 -3.76 22.40
C ASP A 62 1.85 -2.24 22.33
N PRO A 63 1.67 -1.55 23.47
CA PRO A 63 1.32 -0.14 23.50
C PRO A 63 2.48 0.80 23.09
N ALA A 64 3.72 0.31 23.05
CA ALA A 64 4.88 1.11 22.64
C ALA A 64 5.02 1.21 21.12
N LYS A 65 4.33 0.36 20.35
CA LYS A 65 4.34 0.39 18.89
C LYS A 65 3.27 1.34 18.34
N PRO A 66 3.56 2.10 17.27
CA PRO A 66 2.56 2.96 16.65
C PRO A 66 1.40 2.11 16.09
N PRO A 67 0.16 2.61 16.11
CA PRO A 67 -0.99 1.89 15.60
C PRO A 67 -0.84 1.59 14.11
N ALA A 68 -1.25 0.39 13.69
CA ALA A 68 -1.19 0.00 12.29
C ALA A 68 -2.07 0.92 11.42
N PHE A 69 -1.54 1.34 10.27
CA PHE A 69 -2.32 2.09 9.29
C PHE A 69 -3.51 1.27 8.79
N LYS A 70 -4.68 1.91 8.64
CA LYS A 70 -5.86 1.27 8.05
C LYS A 70 -5.52 0.81 6.62
N LYS A 71 -6.05 -0.35 6.20
CA LYS A 71 -5.81 -0.91 4.85
C LYS A 71 -6.21 0.05 3.71
N SER A 72 -7.20 0.91 3.95
CA SER A 72 -7.64 1.93 3.00
C SER A 72 -6.82 3.22 3.04
N MET A 73 -5.96 3.40 4.04
CA MET A 73 -5.22 4.64 4.21
C MET A 73 -3.96 4.63 3.34
N ARG A 74 -3.86 5.62 2.45
CA ARG A 74 -2.69 5.80 1.59
C ARG A 74 -1.51 6.22 2.46
N ARG A 75 -0.40 5.48 2.40
CA ARG A 75 0.83 5.85 3.13
C ARG A 75 1.36 7.16 2.56
N HIS A 76 1.37 8.22 3.38
CA HIS A 76 1.92 9.54 3.04
C HIS A 76 3.44 9.55 3.24
N THR A 77 4.14 8.59 2.62
CA THR A 77 5.61 8.64 2.52
C THR A 77 5.96 9.28 1.19
N ILE A 78 6.83 10.30 1.21
CA ILE A 78 7.52 10.79 0.02
C ILE A 78 8.14 9.56 -0.65
N ARG A 79 7.56 9.11 -1.77
CA ARG A 79 8.11 7.98 -2.52
C ARG A 79 9.34 8.48 -3.25
N LEU A 80 10.49 8.39 -2.59
CA LEU A 80 11.77 8.44 -3.28
C LEU A 80 11.76 7.27 -4.28
N TYR A 81 11.61 7.60 -5.56
CA TYR A 81 11.71 6.57 -6.59
C TYR A 81 13.16 6.10 -6.60
N THR A 82 13.38 4.89 -6.10
CA THR A 82 14.60 4.14 -6.44
C THR A 82 14.68 4.00 -7.96
N GLU A 83 15.86 3.74 -8.53
CA GLU A 83 16.04 3.57 -9.97
C GLU A 83 15.04 2.56 -10.58
N ARG A 84 14.76 1.48 -9.84
CA ARG A 84 13.73 0.49 -10.17
C ARG A 84 12.31 1.07 -10.17
N GLY A 85 12.01 1.99 -9.26
CA GLY A 85 10.74 2.72 -9.20
C GLY A 85 10.58 3.67 -10.40
N GLU A 86 11.65 4.38 -10.76
CA GLU A 86 11.62 5.32 -11.88
C GLU A 86 11.40 4.61 -13.22
N THR A 87 12.10 3.50 -13.46
CA THR A 87 11.91 2.67 -14.67
C THR A 87 10.49 2.12 -14.76
N LYS A 88 9.90 1.66 -13.64
CA LYS A 88 8.49 1.25 -13.57
C LYS A 88 7.56 2.42 -13.91
N ARG A 89 7.78 3.60 -13.34
CA ARG A 89 7.00 4.81 -13.63
C ARG A 89 7.07 5.18 -15.13
N ARG A 90 8.27 5.18 -15.72
CA ARG A 90 8.50 5.43 -17.15
C ARG A 90 7.70 4.45 -18.03
N LYS A 91 7.70 3.15 -17.68
CA LYS A 91 6.93 2.12 -18.38
C LYS A 91 5.42 2.33 -18.25
N THR A 92 4.93 2.64 -17.06
CA THR A 92 3.50 2.89 -16.80
C THR A 92 2.99 4.09 -17.61
N ILE A 93 3.73 5.21 -17.62
CA ILE A 93 3.36 6.40 -18.38
C ILE A 93 3.35 6.08 -19.88
N LYS A 94 4.38 5.40 -20.40
CA LYS A 94 4.43 4.98 -21.82
C LYS A 94 3.20 4.15 -22.20
N ARG A 95 2.84 3.16 -21.37
CA ARG A 95 1.67 2.29 -21.60
C ARG A 95 0.34 3.04 -21.51
N ARG A 96 0.24 4.06 -20.66
CA ARG A 96 -0.97 4.88 -20.54
C ARG A 96 -1.16 5.76 -21.77
N VAL A 97 -0.13 6.50 -22.16
CA VAL A 97 -0.18 7.39 -23.35
C VAL A 97 -0.42 6.59 -24.64
N SER A 98 0.12 5.37 -24.76
CA SER A 98 -0.15 4.52 -25.93
C SER A 98 -1.59 4.04 -26.03
N LYS A 99 -2.33 3.98 -24.91
CA LYS A 99 -3.73 3.55 -24.88
C LYS A 99 -4.72 4.71 -25.08
N MET A 100 -4.27 5.96 -24.93
CA MET A 100 -5.13 7.13 -25.11
C MET A 100 -5.49 7.32 -26.58
N THR A 101 -6.71 7.79 -26.84
CA THR A 101 -7.15 8.21 -28.17
C THR A 101 -6.52 9.54 -28.54
N ASP A 102 -6.35 9.83 -29.84
CA ASP A 102 -5.73 11.10 -30.26
C ASP A 102 -6.53 12.32 -29.77
N LYS A 103 -7.86 12.23 -29.70
CA LYS A 103 -8.73 13.28 -29.15
C LYS A 103 -8.40 13.59 -27.68
N GLN A 104 -8.25 12.56 -26.85
CA GLN A 104 -7.88 12.74 -25.44
C GLN A 104 -6.49 13.34 -25.29
N VAL A 105 -5.54 12.93 -26.13
CA VAL A 105 -4.19 13.51 -26.14
C VAL A 105 -4.25 14.98 -26.50
N ASP A 106 -5.00 15.34 -27.54
CA ASP A 106 -5.18 16.73 -27.97
C ASP A 106 -5.81 17.60 -26.90
N GLU A 107 -6.86 17.12 -26.23
CA GLU A 107 -7.52 17.83 -25.13
C GLU A 107 -6.57 18.09 -23.96
N LEU A 108 -5.81 17.08 -23.53
CA LEU A 108 -4.86 17.21 -22.43
C LEU A 108 -3.72 18.16 -22.78
N VAL A 109 -3.18 18.03 -24.00
CA VAL A 109 -2.08 18.85 -24.49
C VAL A 109 -2.51 20.31 -24.62
N LYS A 110 -3.75 20.58 -25.06
CA LYS A 110 -4.34 21.94 -25.09
C LYS A 110 -4.60 22.48 -23.68
N LYS A 111 -5.19 21.68 -22.80
CA LYS A 111 -5.51 22.06 -21.41
C LYS A 111 -4.28 22.54 -20.64
N HIS A 112 -3.13 21.93 -20.90
CA HIS A 112 -1.87 22.25 -20.24
C HIS A 112 -0.97 23.20 -21.04
N ASN A 113 -1.49 23.86 -22.09
CA ASN A 113 -0.76 24.80 -22.94
C ASN A 113 0.59 24.27 -23.45
N LEU A 114 0.66 22.97 -23.79
CA LEU A 114 1.88 22.33 -24.25
C LEU A 114 2.15 22.56 -25.75
N LEU A 115 1.15 23.00 -26.52
CA LEU A 115 1.30 23.27 -27.95
C LEU A 115 1.79 24.69 -28.19
N LYS A 116 2.85 24.82 -29.00
CA LYS A 116 3.23 26.09 -29.62
C LYS A 116 2.50 26.31 -30.94
N ASN A 117 2.27 25.23 -31.69
CA ASN A 117 1.57 25.23 -32.99
C ASN A 117 0.46 24.18 -32.99
N GLU A 118 -0.73 24.54 -33.48
CA GLU A 118 -1.89 23.64 -33.49
C GLU A 118 -1.75 22.49 -34.49
N SER A 119 -1.02 22.71 -35.59
CA SER A 119 -0.77 21.73 -36.66
C SER A 119 0.35 20.71 -36.33
N THR A 120 0.60 20.45 -35.05
CA THR A 120 1.62 19.47 -34.65
C THR A 120 1.11 18.05 -34.95
N PRO A 121 1.90 17.14 -35.55
CA PRO A 121 1.50 15.75 -35.76
C PRO A 121 1.19 15.01 -34.45
N SER A 122 0.21 14.11 -34.47
CA SER A 122 -0.27 13.36 -33.28
C SER A 122 0.84 12.57 -32.57
N LYS A 123 1.81 12.03 -33.31
CA LYS A 123 2.98 11.33 -32.76
C LYS A 123 3.81 12.21 -31.82
N ILE A 124 4.04 13.46 -32.20
CA ILE A 124 4.82 14.42 -31.41
C ILE A 124 4.02 14.86 -30.18
N LYS A 125 2.71 15.11 -30.34
CA LYS A 125 1.83 15.44 -29.20
C LYS A 125 1.85 14.35 -28.12
N ARG A 126 1.84 13.08 -28.52
CA ARG A 126 1.97 11.93 -27.60
C ARG A 126 3.33 11.92 -26.88
N GLU A 127 4.41 12.23 -27.59
CA GLU A 127 5.74 12.31 -27.00
C GLU A 127 5.87 13.49 -26.01
N MET A 128 5.35 14.65 -26.37
CA MET A 128 5.29 15.83 -25.49
C MET A 128 4.47 15.56 -24.23
N LEU A 129 3.28 14.97 -24.37
CA LEU A 129 2.45 14.57 -23.23
C LEU A 129 3.19 13.59 -22.32
N ARG A 130 3.87 12.59 -22.91
CA ARG A 130 4.68 11.63 -22.16
C ARG A 130 5.82 12.33 -21.39
N GLY A 131 6.51 13.27 -22.02
CA GLY A 131 7.58 14.05 -21.40
C GLY A 131 7.06 14.93 -20.25
N ALA A 132 5.95 15.63 -20.47
CA ALA A 132 5.33 16.48 -19.45
C ALA A 132 4.86 15.67 -18.23
N MET A 133 4.27 14.49 -18.44
CA MET A 133 3.91 13.58 -17.35
C MET A 133 5.15 13.05 -16.62
N LEU A 134 6.25 12.79 -17.33
CA LEU A 134 7.50 12.35 -16.71
C LEU A 134 8.11 13.44 -15.83
N ALA A 135 8.17 14.67 -16.32
CA ALA A 135 8.64 15.83 -15.57
C ALA A 135 7.74 16.22 -14.39
N GLY A 136 6.49 15.71 -14.36
CA GLY A 136 5.56 15.95 -13.27
C GLY A 136 4.71 17.22 -13.45
N PHE A 137 4.75 17.85 -14.63
CA PHE A 137 3.85 18.96 -14.98
C PHE A 137 2.41 18.53 -15.13
N ILE A 138 2.18 17.26 -15.52
CA ILE A 138 0.86 16.68 -15.66
C ILE A 138 0.74 15.50 -14.70
N SER A 139 -0.14 15.64 -13.72
CA SER A 139 -0.50 14.58 -12.78
C SER A 139 -1.38 13.54 -13.47
N SER A 140 -1.09 12.27 -13.19
CA SER A 140 -1.77 11.13 -13.77
C SER A 140 -2.98 10.68 -12.94
N GLU A 141 -3.69 11.61 -12.32
CA GLU A 141 -4.94 11.28 -11.59
C GLU A 141 -6.07 10.98 -12.57
#